data_AF-A0A497HD57-F1
#
_entry.id   AF-A0A497HD57-F1
#
_cell.length_a   1.000
_cell.length_b   1.000
_cell.length_c   1.000
_cell.angle_alpha   90.00
_cell.angle_beta   90.00
_cell.angle_gamma   90.00
#
_symmetry.space_group_name_H-M   'P 1'
#
loop_
_entity.id
_entity.type
_entity.pdbx_description
1 polymer ?
#
loop_
_entity_poly.entity_id
_entity_poly.type
_entity_poly.pdbx_seq_one_letter_code
_entity_poly.pdbx_strand_id
1 'polypeptide(L)'
;MKKRNKILIAALSAFIFLGGFASAEAISDPTGDVAHWRVTATSWGWEYNIGNKPEIDITELSYTLNGDKLTINLKVSGTIQNSELVGYWAYLNTSDANYWMYWSNGSGYGFAMSGNGYSGQFNQTSDIQATGDTISCTFTVVGTDYSNIDLWGYAAEYISPGDTFSEWWGDWIPNEHSPWWGEQNAGGGSSTNNDNTSGDEGAGGGNEGTGGENGNGGVTPPRTPGFEALVFIAAVGASFILLKRRRHQ
;
A
#
# COMPACT_ATOMS: atom_id res chain seq x y z
N MET A 1 44.66 -34.60 20.25
CA MET A 1 44.48 -33.17 19.88
C MET A 1 44.83 -32.28 21.07
N LYS A 2 45.82 -31.40 20.94
CA LYS A 2 46.29 -30.51 22.02
C LYS A 2 45.12 -29.61 22.49
N LYS A 3 45.00 -29.35 23.80
CA LYS A 3 43.94 -28.50 24.41
C LYS A 3 43.74 -27.16 23.68
N ARG A 4 44.81 -26.59 23.11
CA ARG A 4 44.77 -25.37 22.27
C ARG A 4 43.88 -25.50 21.02
N ASN A 5 43.81 -26.66 20.38
CA ASN A 5 42.99 -26.84 19.16
C ASN A 5 41.49 -26.96 19.48
N LYS A 6 41.12 -27.44 20.69
CA LYS A 6 39.71 -27.51 21.11
C LYS A 6 39.16 -26.12 21.45
N ILE A 7 39.98 -25.25 22.05
CA ILE A 7 39.61 -23.86 22.38
C ILE A 7 39.44 -23.03 21.10
N LEU A 8 40.32 -23.21 20.12
CA LEU A 8 40.24 -22.51 18.83
C LEU A 8 39.00 -22.90 18.02
N ILE A 9 38.62 -24.19 18.03
CA ILE A 9 37.39 -24.64 17.36
C ILE A 9 36.15 -24.12 18.10
N ALA A 10 36.11 -24.16 19.43
CA ALA A 10 34.99 -23.61 20.20
C ALA A 10 34.82 -22.09 20.03
N ALA A 11 35.92 -21.34 19.94
CA ALA A 11 35.90 -19.89 19.69
C ALA A 11 35.46 -19.56 18.24
N LEU A 12 35.88 -20.37 17.26
CA LEU A 12 35.46 -20.21 15.85
C LEU A 12 33.98 -20.59 15.66
N SER A 13 33.48 -21.61 16.36
CA SER A 13 32.06 -21.97 16.38
C SER A 13 31.20 -20.90 17.08
N ALA A 14 31.71 -20.27 18.15
CA ALA A 14 31.01 -19.17 18.81
C ALA A 14 30.94 -17.90 17.94
N PHE A 15 31.95 -17.65 17.09
CA PHE A 15 31.96 -16.53 16.15
C PHE A 15 30.96 -16.70 14.99
N ILE A 16 30.68 -17.94 14.57
CA ILE A 16 29.70 -18.25 13.52
C ILE A 16 28.25 -18.11 14.05
N PHE A 17 28.02 -18.27 15.36
CA PHE A 17 26.69 -18.13 15.98
C PHE A 17 26.26 -16.69 16.29
N LEU A 18 27.18 -15.72 16.24
CA LEU A 18 26.86 -14.30 16.54
C LEU A 18 26.41 -13.50 15.32
N GLY A 19 26.47 -14.09 14.12
CA GLY A 19 26.01 -13.47 12.87
C GLY A 19 24.58 -13.88 12.54
N GLY A 20 23.60 -13.50 13.38
CA GLY A 20 22.23 -13.42 12.89
C GLY A 20 22.23 -12.35 11.78
N PHE A 21 21.83 -12.72 10.56
CA PHE A 21 21.67 -11.75 9.48
C PHE A 21 20.50 -10.84 9.86
N ALA A 22 20.81 -9.72 10.52
CA ALA A 22 19.86 -8.64 10.67
C ALA A 22 19.73 -7.99 9.29
N SER A 23 18.65 -8.28 8.56
CA SER A 23 18.30 -7.52 7.37
C SER A 23 17.38 -6.39 7.78
N ALA A 24 17.68 -5.19 7.30
CA ALA A 24 16.87 -4.01 7.52
C ALA A 24 16.81 -3.25 6.21
N GLU A 25 15.63 -2.78 5.86
CA GLU A 25 15.40 -1.93 4.71
C GLU A 25 14.51 -0.78 5.14
N ALA A 26 14.79 0.39 4.60
CA ALA A 26 13.98 1.58 4.82
C ALA A 26 13.81 2.27 3.47
N ILE A 27 12.58 2.66 3.18
CA ILE A 27 12.25 3.59 2.12
C ILE A 27 11.87 4.92 2.76
N SER A 28 12.33 6.02 2.16
CA SER A 28 12.02 7.37 2.61
C SER A 28 11.12 8.06 1.60
N ASP A 29 10.21 8.88 2.10
CA ASP A 29 9.39 9.78 1.27
C ASP A 29 9.75 11.24 1.56
N PRO A 30 9.53 12.15 0.59
CA PRO A 30 9.52 13.58 0.85
C PRO A 30 8.47 13.97 1.90
N THR A 31 8.54 15.20 2.39
CA THR A 31 7.48 15.76 3.23
C THR A 31 6.61 16.72 2.43
N GLY A 32 5.33 16.79 2.78
CA GLY A 32 4.39 17.77 2.25
C GLY A 32 3.90 17.43 0.85
N ASP A 33 3.88 16.15 0.49
CA ASP A 33 3.32 15.55 -0.74
C ASP A 33 1.93 14.93 -0.53
N VAL A 34 1.35 15.09 0.66
CA VAL A 34 -0.04 14.71 0.97
C VAL A 34 -1.01 15.20 -0.11
N ALA A 35 -1.89 14.33 -0.54
CA ALA A 35 -2.99 14.65 -1.45
C ALA A 35 -4.29 14.92 -0.68
N HIS A 36 -5.09 15.83 -1.20
CA HIS A 36 -6.38 16.24 -0.65
C HIS A 36 -7.47 16.05 -1.69
N TRP A 37 -8.38 15.11 -1.42
CA TRP A 37 -9.61 14.99 -2.18
C TRP A 37 -10.61 16.01 -1.65
N ARG A 38 -10.82 17.07 -2.43
CA ARG A 38 -11.71 18.16 -2.08
C ARG A 38 -13.08 17.96 -2.72
N VAL A 39 -14.13 18.11 -1.92
CA VAL A 39 -15.52 18.06 -2.39
C VAL A 39 -16.23 19.34 -1.95
N THR A 40 -16.78 20.08 -2.91
CA THR A 40 -17.68 21.22 -2.66
C THR A 40 -19.02 20.98 -3.34
N ALA A 41 -20.00 21.86 -3.10
CA ALA A 41 -21.30 21.78 -3.76
C ALA A 41 -21.22 21.86 -5.30
N THR A 42 -20.13 22.40 -5.87
CA THR A 42 -20.01 22.68 -7.30
C THR A 42 -18.71 22.17 -7.93
N SER A 43 -17.79 21.59 -7.16
CA SER A 43 -16.50 21.12 -7.65
C SER A 43 -15.99 19.94 -6.84
N TRP A 44 -15.30 19.01 -7.48
CA TRP A 44 -14.58 17.93 -6.84
C TRP A 44 -13.24 17.72 -7.54
N GLY A 45 -12.23 17.30 -6.80
CA GLY A 45 -10.91 17.04 -7.39
C GLY A 45 -9.81 16.92 -6.35
N TRP A 46 -8.63 16.58 -6.85
CA TRP A 46 -7.43 16.48 -6.04
C TRP A 46 -6.67 17.79 -6.00
N GLU A 47 -6.27 18.18 -4.80
CA GLU A 47 -5.19 19.13 -4.55
C GLU A 47 -3.97 18.32 -4.05
N TYR A 48 -2.77 18.65 -4.52
CA TYR A 48 -1.55 17.89 -4.21
C TYR A 48 -0.52 18.77 -3.51
N ASN A 49 0.45 18.14 -2.86
CA ASN A 49 1.53 18.81 -2.12
C ASN A 49 1.01 19.64 -0.92
N ILE A 50 0.16 19.01 -0.11
CA ILE A 50 -0.47 19.63 1.05
C ILE A 50 0.47 19.53 2.27
N GLY A 51 1.27 20.57 2.49
CA GLY A 51 2.27 20.61 3.57
C GLY A 51 1.76 20.88 4.99
N ASN A 52 0.45 20.93 5.22
CA ASN A 52 -0.14 21.25 6.53
C ASN A 52 -0.86 20.06 7.18
N LYS A 53 -0.53 18.83 6.75
CA LYS A 53 -1.03 17.56 7.30
C LYS A 53 0.08 16.65 7.82
N PRO A 54 0.97 17.14 8.71
CA PRO A 54 2.15 16.38 9.14
C PRO A 54 1.83 15.04 9.82
N GLU A 55 0.65 14.91 10.43
CA GLU A 55 0.18 13.72 11.12
C GLU A 55 -0.09 12.50 10.23
N ILE A 56 -0.24 12.70 8.91
CA ILE A 56 -0.44 11.64 7.92
C ILE A 56 0.62 11.65 6.81
N ASP A 57 1.50 12.64 6.79
CA ASP A 57 2.64 12.78 5.86
C ASP A 57 3.73 11.76 6.23
N ILE A 58 3.79 10.63 5.52
CA ILE A 58 4.68 9.51 5.77
C ILE A 58 6.08 9.89 5.32
N THR A 59 7.08 9.69 6.17
CA THR A 59 8.48 10.05 5.86
C THR A 59 9.39 8.84 5.74
N GLU A 60 9.01 7.74 6.38
CA GLU A 60 9.78 6.50 6.33
C GLU A 60 8.87 5.31 6.56
N LEU A 61 9.12 4.26 5.79
CA LEU A 61 8.60 2.93 6.05
C LEU A 61 9.79 1.97 6.05
N SER A 62 9.93 1.19 7.10
CA SER A 62 11.04 0.26 7.25
C SER A 62 10.62 -1.08 7.82
N TYR A 63 11.45 -2.08 7.60
CA TYR A 63 11.37 -3.34 8.32
C TYR A 63 12.73 -3.77 8.85
N THR A 64 12.71 -4.58 9.90
CA THR A 64 13.89 -5.23 10.46
C THR A 64 13.59 -6.70 10.73
N LEU A 65 14.52 -7.58 10.35
CA LEU A 65 14.48 -9.00 10.65
C LEU A 65 15.54 -9.31 11.71
N ASN A 66 15.15 -9.89 12.85
CA ASN A 66 16.06 -10.30 13.90
C ASN A 66 15.67 -11.69 14.40
N GLY A 67 16.36 -12.72 13.89
CA GLY A 67 16.03 -14.11 14.17
C GLY A 67 14.66 -14.48 13.60
N ASP A 68 13.74 -14.90 14.46
CA ASP A 68 12.36 -15.26 14.10
C ASP A 68 11.38 -14.08 14.19
N LYS A 69 11.89 -12.84 14.37
CA LYS A 69 11.07 -11.64 14.51
C LYS A 69 11.26 -10.68 13.34
N LEU A 70 10.14 -10.26 12.76
CA LEU A 70 10.07 -9.20 11.76
C LEU A 70 9.33 -8.01 12.35
N THR A 71 9.93 -6.83 12.35
CA THR A 71 9.27 -5.60 12.82
C THR A 71 9.11 -4.64 11.66
N ILE A 72 7.89 -4.14 11.44
CA ILE A 72 7.58 -3.05 10.50
C ILE A 72 7.45 -1.76 11.29
N ASN A 73 8.06 -0.67 10.82
CA ASN A 73 7.91 0.67 11.36
C ASN A 73 7.39 1.63 10.28
N LEU A 74 6.30 2.33 10.56
CA LEU A 74 5.80 3.44 9.74
C LEU A 74 5.99 4.74 10.51
N LYS A 75 6.60 5.74 9.88
CA LYS A 75 6.92 7.03 10.47
C LYS A 75 6.26 8.17 9.70
N VAL A 76 5.66 9.12 10.41
CA VAL A 76 5.12 10.37 9.84
C VAL A 76 5.96 11.60 10.21
N SER A 77 5.76 12.73 9.54
CA SER A 77 6.50 13.96 9.84
C SER A 77 6.03 14.64 11.14
N GLY A 78 4.78 14.39 11.53
CA GLY A 78 4.12 14.89 12.74
C GLY A 78 4.08 13.88 13.88
N THR A 79 2.94 13.79 14.56
CA THR A 79 2.70 12.83 15.66
C THR A 79 1.51 11.97 15.32
N ILE A 80 1.62 10.66 15.58
CA ILE A 80 0.56 9.69 15.35
C ILE A 80 -0.69 10.09 16.15
N GLN A 81 -1.83 10.12 15.46
CA GLN A 81 -3.10 10.54 16.05
C GLN A 81 -3.89 9.35 16.61
N ASN A 82 -4.56 9.59 17.73
CA ASN A 82 -5.56 8.70 18.30
C ASN A 82 -6.95 9.22 17.96
N SER A 83 -7.29 9.16 16.68
CA SER A 83 -8.60 9.56 16.14
C SER A 83 -9.15 8.44 15.26
N GLU A 84 -10.47 8.24 15.27
CA GLU A 84 -11.18 7.36 14.33
C GLU A 84 -11.21 7.92 12.90
N LEU A 85 -10.89 9.20 12.74
CA LEU A 85 -10.77 9.86 11.44
C LEU A 85 -9.41 9.64 10.79
N VAL A 86 -8.42 9.16 11.54
CA VAL A 86 -7.06 8.99 11.05
C VAL A 86 -6.70 7.50 11.05
N GLY A 87 -6.21 7.00 9.93
CA GLY A 87 -5.79 5.62 9.78
C GLY A 87 -4.39 5.51 9.17
N TYR A 88 -3.65 4.49 9.59
CA TYR A 88 -2.31 4.20 9.11
C TYR A 88 -2.23 2.73 8.72
N TRP A 89 -1.67 2.45 7.55
CA TRP A 89 -1.48 1.12 7.01
C TRP A 89 -0.05 0.94 6.53
N ALA A 90 0.52 -0.23 6.80
CA ALA A 90 1.81 -0.63 6.26
C ALA A 90 1.77 -2.09 5.82
N TYR A 91 2.44 -2.39 4.72
CA TYR A 91 2.46 -3.69 4.07
C TYR A 91 3.88 -4.06 3.71
N LEU A 92 4.24 -5.31 4.00
CA LEU A 92 5.46 -5.95 3.53
C LEU A 92 5.07 -7.27 2.89
N ASN A 93 5.29 -7.39 1.59
CA ASN A 93 5.19 -8.63 0.85
C ASN A 93 6.59 -9.16 0.58
N THR A 94 6.80 -10.43 0.87
CA THR A 94 7.98 -11.17 0.40
C THR A 94 7.57 -12.08 -0.76
N SER A 95 8.53 -12.83 -1.30
CA SER A 95 8.25 -13.86 -2.31
C SER A 95 7.27 -14.94 -1.82
N ASP A 96 7.21 -15.20 -0.51
CA ASP A 96 6.47 -16.31 0.09
C ASP A 96 5.67 -15.97 1.36
N ALA A 97 5.49 -14.68 1.68
CA ALA A 97 4.67 -14.24 2.81
C ALA A 97 4.19 -12.80 2.64
N ASN A 98 3.14 -12.46 3.38
CA ASN A 98 2.60 -11.11 3.46
C ASN A 98 2.42 -10.72 4.93
N TYR A 99 2.80 -9.50 5.25
CA TYR A 99 2.70 -8.88 6.57
C TYR A 99 1.99 -7.54 6.40
N TRP A 100 1.03 -7.23 7.27
CA TRP A 100 0.37 -5.93 7.28
C TRP A 100 0.07 -5.46 8.68
N MET A 101 0.08 -4.15 8.84
CA MET A 101 -0.18 -3.43 10.07
C MET A 101 -1.26 -2.38 9.81
N TYR A 102 -2.18 -2.24 10.76
CA TYR A 102 -3.14 -1.15 10.80
C TYR A 102 -3.16 -0.50 12.18
N TRP A 103 -3.28 0.83 12.22
CA TRP A 103 -3.48 1.61 13.42
C TRP A 103 -4.51 2.71 13.21
N SER A 104 -5.41 2.90 14.18
CA SER A 104 -6.34 4.02 14.26
C SER A 104 -6.91 4.13 15.67
N ASN A 105 -7.24 5.35 16.09
CA ASN A 105 -7.95 5.62 17.34
C ASN A 105 -7.33 4.96 18.59
N GLY A 106 -6.00 4.97 18.70
CA GLY A 106 -5.28 4.37 19.84
C GLY A 106 -5.28 2.84 19.87
N SER A 107 -5.71 2.20 18.79
CA SER A 107 -5.75 0.75 18.65
C SER A 107 -5.20 0.32 17.30
N GLY A 108 -4.79 -0.94 17.21
CA GLY A 108 -4.31 -1.50 15.97
C GLY A 108 -4.36 -3.00 15.97
N TYR A 109 -4.10 -3.56 14.81
CA TYR A 109 -3.86 -4.99 14.65
C TYR A 109 -2.83 -5.21 13.55
N GLY A 110 -2.21 -6.36 13.59
CA GLY A 110 -1.26 -6.79 12.59
C GLY A 110 -1.62 -8.19 12.14
N PHE A 111 -1.32 -8.52 10.90
CA PHE A 111 -1.46 -9.90 10.46
C PHE A 111 -0.36 -10.31 9.51
N ALA A 112 0.06 -11.56 9.66
CA ALA A 112 1.05 -12.19 8.83
C ALA A 112 0.49 -13.51 8.32
N MET A 113 0.78 -13.83 7.06
CA MET A 113 0.42 -15.11 6.45
C MET A 113 1.51 -15.56 5.50
N SER A 114 1.88 -16.84 5.58
CA SER A 114 2.71 -17.48 4.56
C SER A 114 1.92 -17.62 3.26
N GLY A 115 2.56 -17.49 2.11
CA GLY A 115 1.92 -17.58 0.78
C GLY A 115 1.27 -18.94 0.49
N ASN A 116 1.64 -20.00 1.22
CA ASN A 116 0.99 -21.31 1.16
C ASN A 116 -0.20 -21.47 2.14
N GLY A 117 -0.47 -20.47 2.98
CA GLY A 117 -1.55 -20.42 3.96
C GLY A 117 -1.40 -21.31 5.20
N TYR A 118 -0.27 -22.03 5.38
CA TYR A 118 -0.10 -22.95 6.51
C TYR A 118 0.34 -22.27 7.81
N SER A 119 1.00 -21.13 7.72
CA SER A 119 1.45 -20.32 8.85
C SER A 119 0.76 -18.97 8.83
N GLY A 120 0.28 -18.52 9.98
CA GLY A 120 -0.32 -17.21 10.11
C GLY A 120 -0.26 -16.72 11.54
N GLN A 121 -0.27 -15.40 11.68
CA GLN A 121 -0.28 -14.71 12.97
C GLN A 121 -1.25 -13.54 12.89
N PHE A 122 -1.99 -13.34 13.98
CA PHE A 122 -2.78 -12.14 14.19
C PHE A 122 -2.31 -11.49 15.49
N ASN A 123 -1.83 -10.26 15.36
CA ASN A 123 -1.40 -9.40 16.45
C ASN A 123 -2.55 -8.51 16.86
N GLN A 124 -2.81 -8.46 18.16
CA GLN A 124 -3.77 -7.52 18.71
C GLN A 124 -3.05 -6.23 19.09
N THR A 125 -3.82 -5.25 19.57
CA THR A 125 -3.30 -3.92 19.92
C THR A 125 -2.14 -3.96 20.92
N SER A 126 -2.04 -4.97 21.80
CA SER A 126 -0.90 -5.11 22.72
C SER A 126 0.44 -5.31 22.03
N ASP A 127 0.43 -5.78 20.78
CA ASP A 127 1.60 -6.16 20.00
C ASP A 127 1.97 -5.07 18.96
N ILE A 128 1.31 -3.91 19.04
CA ILE A 128 1.53 -2.73 18.19
C ILE A 128 1.69 -1.52 19.07
N GLN A 129 2.70 -0.72 18.79
CA GLN A 129 3.03 0.46 19.58
C GLN A 129 3.06 1.68 18.67
N ALA A 130 2.24 2.68 18.97
CA ALA A 130 2.39 4.02 18.42
C ALA A 130 3.06 4.91 19.48
N THR A 131 4.21 5.50 19.16
CA THR A 131 4.94 6.39 20.06
C THR A 131 5.53 7.55 19.28
N GLY A 132 5.12 8.76 19.62
CA GLY A 132 5.55 9.97 18.90
C GLY A 132 5.10 9.92 17.45
N ASP A 133 6.06 9.85 16.54
CA ASP A 133 5.89 9.88 15.09
C ASP A 133 5.86 8.49 14.44
N THR A 134 6.02 7.42 15.23
CA THR A 134 6.26 6.07 14.70
C THR A 134 5.23 5.07 15.21
N ILE A 135 4.77 4.20 14.31
CA ILE A 135 4.00 2.99 14.62
C ILE A 135 4.88 1.78 14.33
N SER A 136 4.99 0.87 15.30
CA SER A 136 5.77 -0.36 15.20
C SER A 136 4.90 -1.59 15.44
N CYS A 137 5.03 -2.61 14.59
CA CYS A 137 4.43 -3.93 14.81
C CYS A 137 5.46 -5.04 14.59
N THR A 138 5.57 -5.96 15.55
CA THR A 138 6.49 -7.11 15.48
C THR A 138 5.74 -8.42 15.29
N PHE A 139 6.07 -9.11 14.20
CA PHE A 139 5.58 -10.42 13.82
C PHE A 139 6.60 -11.50 14.17
N THR A 140 6.11 -12.71 14.40
CA THR A 140 6.89 -13.93 14.16
C THR A 140 6.95 -14.14 12.66
N VAL A 141 8.13 -14.48 12.16
CA VAL A 141 8.38 -14.72 10.74
C VAL A 141 7.57 -15.93 10.26
N VAL A 142 6.77 -15.73 9.21
CA VAL A 142 5.95 -16.79 8.59
C VAL A 142 6.41 -17.15 7.17
N GLY A 143 7.26 -16.32 6.56
CA GLY A 143 7.92 -16.56 5.27
C GLY A 143 9.40 -16.88 5.43
N THR A 144 10.00 -17.47 4.40
CA THR A 144 11.42 -17.86 4.39
C THR A 144 12.18 -17.27 3.21
N ASP A 145 11.47 -16.75 2.20
CA ASP A 145 12.05 -16.22 0.97
C ASP A 145 11.84 -14.71 0.90
N TYR A 146 12.94 -13.97 1.07
CA TYR A 146 13.03 -12.51 1.03
C TYR A 146 13.74 -12.02 -0.24
N SER A 147 13.78 -12.85 -1.29
CA SER A 147 14.43 -12.49 -2.57
C SER A 147 13.71 -11.37 -3.33
N ASN A 148 12.41 -11.21 -3.10
CA ASN A 148 11.61 -10.12 -3.62
C ASN A 148 10.84 -9.51 -2.44
N ILE A 149 11.08 -8.23 -2.19
CA ILE A 149 10.43 -7.48 -1.12
C ILE A 149 9.71 -6.32 -1.76
N ASP A 150 8.44 -6.18 -1.41
CA ASP A 150 7.60 -5.06 -1.77
C ASP A 150 7.06 -4.45 -0.47
N LEU A 151 7.43 -3.20 -0.23
CA LEU A 151 7.20 -2.48 1.01
C LEU A 151 6.45 -1.18 0.66
N TRP A 152 5.24 -1.03 1.18
CA TRP A 152 4.43 0.16 0.92
C TRP A 152 3.48 0.46 2.08
N GLY A 153 3.05 1.70 2.16
CA GLY A 153 2.23 2.22 3.23
C GLY A 153 1.27 3.29 2.73
N TYR A 154 0.27 3.56 3.56
CA TYR A 154 -0.76 4.54 3.30
C TYR A 154 -1.21 5.14 4.62
N ALA A 155 -1.45 6.44 4.65
CA ALA A 155 -2.03 7.13 5.77
C ALA A 155 -3.15 8.04 5.27
N ALA A 156 -4.20 8.18 6.08
CA ALA A 156 -5.39 8.91 5.68
C ALA A 156 -6.01 9.67 6.83
N GLU A 157 -6.58 10.82 6.51
CA GLU A 157 -7.50 11.56 7.39
C GLU A 157 -8.82 11.80 6.66
N TYR A 158 -9.92 11.45 7.30
CA TYR A 158 -11.27 11.60 6.74
C TYR A 158 -12.07 12.67 7.49
N ILE A 159 -13.06 13.27 6.84
CA ILE A 159 -14.07 14.06 7.58
C ILE A 159 -15.11 13.18 8.30
N SER A 160 -15.26 11.94 7.85
CA SER A 160 -16.11 10.90 8.45
C SER A 160 -15.39 9.56 8.36
N PRO A 161 -15.40 8.71 9.40
CA PRO A 161 -14.54 7.52 9.45
C PRO A 161 -14.68 6.63 8.20
N GLY A 162 -13.59 6.53 7.41
CA GLY A 162 -13.51 5.69 6.21
C GLY A 162 -14.33 6.18 5.00
N ASP A 163 -14.92 7.37 5.05
CA ASP A 163 -15.66 7.94 3.91
C ASP A 163 -14.72 8.57 2.89
N THR A 164 -14.50 7.87 1.79
CA THR A 164 -13.68 8.32 0.66
C THR A 164 -14.47 9.07 -0.42
N PHE A 165 -15.80 9.17 -0.28
CA PHE A 165 -16.65 9.91 -1.21
C PHE A 165 -16.80 11.39 -0.82
N SER A 166 -16.69 11.66 0.49
CA SER A 166 -16.60 13.01 1.03
C SER A 166 -15.17 13.54 1.01
N GLU A 167 -14.92 14.73 1.54
CA GLU A 167 -13.57 15.30 1.63
C GLU A 167 -12.63 14.46 2.50
N TRP A 168 -11.39 14.23 2.06
CA TRP A 168 -10.36 13.48 2.82
C TRP A 168 -8.93 13.77 2.32
N TRP A 169 -7.93 13.41 3.12
CA TRP A 169 -6.50 13.54 2.81
C TRP A 169 -5.83 12.18 2.85
N GLY A 170 -4.87 11.97 1.96
CA GLY A 170 -4.14 10.71 1.84
C GLY A 170 -2.69 10.92 1.47
N ASP A 171 -1.86 10.02 1.96
CA ASP A 171 -0.44 9.98 1.63
C ASP A 171 0.07 8.55 1.47
N TRP A 172 1.00 8.32 0.55
CA TRP A 172 1.43 6.99 0.11
C TRP A 172 2.93 6.89 -0.03
N ILE A 173 3.52 5.89 0.60
CA ILE A 173 4.93 5.54 0.45
C ILE A 173 5.07 4.13 -0.15
N PRO A 174 5.95 3.91 -1.13
CA PRO A 174 6.50 4.94 -2.00
C PRO A 174 5.40 5.58 -2.84
N ASN A 175 5.65 6.79 -3.32
CA ASN A 175 4.72 7.57 -4.14
C ASN A 175 4.10 6.81 -5.35
N GLU A 176 4.80 5.80 -5.90
CA GLU A 176 4.28 4.96 -7.00
C GLU A 176 3.02 4.15 -6.66
N HIS A 177 2.74 3.91 -5.37
CA HIS A 177 1.52 3.23 -4.91
C HIS A 177 0.30 4.14 -4.83
N SER A 178 0.49 5.46 -4.96
CA SER A 178 -0.66 6.35 -5.05
C SER A 178 -1.46 6.03 -6.31
N PRO A 179 -2.81 5.96 -6.21
CA PRO A 179 -3.65 5.74 -7.37
C PRO A 179 -3.60 6.87 -8.42
N TRP A 180 -2.88 7.97 -8.17
CA TRP A 180 -2.89 9.19 -8.99
C TRP A 180 -1.52 9.60 -9.57
N TRP A 181 -0.41 9.02 -9.10
CA TRP A 181 0.94 9.39 -9.56
C TRP A 181 1.28 8.89 -10.99
N GLY A 182 0.33 8.27 -11.71
CA GLY A 182 0.45 7.91 -13.12
C GLY A 182 0.12 9.03 -14.13
N GLU A 183 -0.50 10.14 -13.70
CA GLU A 183 -0.98 11.21 -14.61
C GLU A 183 -0.17 12.52 -14.53
N GLN A 184 0.62 12.73 -13.47
CA GLN A 184 1.30 14.01 -13.22
C GLN A 184 2.50 14.33 -14.14
N ASN A 185 2.86 13.43 -15.05
CA ASN A 185 3.90 13.67 -16.07
C ASN A 185 3.35 13.94 -17.49
N ALA A 186 2.06 14.26 -17.64
CA ALA A 186 1.54 14.83 -18.89
C ALA A 186 1.87 16.33 -18.99
N GLY A 187 3.16 16.65 -19.09
CA GLY A 187 3.61 17.96 -19.53
C GLY A 187 3.13 18.22 -20.97
N GLY A 188 2.32 19.25 -21.16
CA GLY A 188 1.84 19.62 -22.49
C GLY A 188 1.14 20.97 -22.47
N GLY A 189 1.93 22.03 -22.64
CA GLY A 189 1.48 23.42 -22.58
C GLY A 189 0.27 23.71 -23.47
N SER A 190 -0.74 24.35 -22.87
CA SER A 190 -1.81 25.00 -23.61
C SER A 190 -1.22 26.25 -24.30
N SER A 191 -0.57 26.06 -25.44
CA SER A 191 -0.38 27.13 -26.40
C SER A 191 -1.75 27.52 -26.95
N THR A 192 -2.15 28.75 -26.66
CA THR A 192 -3.17 29.50 -27.38
C THR A 192 -3.07 29.26 -28.89
N ASN A 193 -4.10 28.66 -29.47
CA ASN A 193 -4.49 28.98 -30.84
C ASN A 193 -5.98 29.29 -30.86
N ASN A 194 -6.22 30.59 -30.77
CA ASN A 194 -7.39 31.29 -31.23
C ASN A 194 -7.56 30.93 -32.72
N ASP A 195 -8.57 30.14 -33.06
CA ASP A 195 -9.07 30.18 -34.43
C ASP A 195 -10.60 30.24 -34.45
N ASN A 196 -11.02 31.32 -35.05
CA ASN A 196 -12.34 31.88 -35.10
C ASN A 196 -12.94 31.43 -36.43
N THR A 197 -13.90 30.50 -36.44
CA THR A 197 -14.78 30.34 -37.61
C THR A 197 -16.20 30.01 -37.21
N SER A 198 -17.05 30.98 -37.53
CA SER A 198 -18.50 31.02 -37.56
C SER A 198 -19.10 29.89 -38.41
N GLY A 199 -20.29 29.45 -38.03
CA GLY A 199 -21.00 28.34 -38.67
C GLY A 199 -21.58 28.64 -40.06
N ASP A 200 -21.94 27.55 -40.74
CA ASP A 200 -22.98 27.49 -41.77
C ASP A 200 -23.53 26.05 -41.88
N GLU A 201 -24.81 25.94 -42.20
CA GLU A 201 -25.65 24.72 -42.19
C GLU A 201 -25.61 23.95 -43.53
N GLY A 202 -25.87 22.63 -43.52
CA GLY A 202 -26.20 21.91 -44.78
C GLY A 202 -26.12 20.37 -44.80
N ALA A 203 -27.26 19.73 -44.49
CA ALA A 203 -27.86 18.46 -44.96
C ALA A 203 -27.06 17.30 -45.63
N GLY A 204 -27.42 16.06 -45.23
CA GLY A 204 -27.67 14.92 -46.15
C GLY A 204 -26.74 13.70 -46.04
N GLY A 205 -27.27 12.52 -45.67
CA GLY A 205 -26.52 11.30 -45.36
C GLY A 205 -26.13 10.36 -46.51
N GLY A 206 -25.45 9.25 -46.17
CA GLY A 206 -25.21 8.10 -47.06
C GLY A 206 -23.88 7.37 -46.80
N ASN A 207 -23.94 6.05 -46.67
CA ASN A 207 -22.97 5.09 -46.12
C ASN A 207 -21.79 4.71 -47.06
N GLU A 208 -20.78 4.05 -46.46
CA GLU A 208 -19.75 3.14 -47.02
C GLU A 208 -18.49 3.68 -47.75
N GLY A 209 -17.32 3.47 -47.09
CA GLY A 209 -16.24 2.68 -47.70
C GLY A 209 -14.89 3.36 -48.03
N THR A 210 -13.88 3.03 -47.20
CA THR A 210 -12.44 2.82 -47.52
C THR A 210 -11.44 3.99 -47.50
N GLY A 211 -10.48 3.86 -46.56
CA GLY A 211 -9.04 3.98 -46.87
C GLY A 211 -8.30 5.22 -46.36
N GLY A 212 -7.65 5.12 -45.21
CA GLY A 212 -6.68 6.13 -44.75
C GLY A 212 -6.05 5.75 -43.41
N GLU A 213 -5.01 4.94 -43.46
CA GLU A 213 -4.14 4.59 -42.34
C GLU A 213 -3.53 5.85 -41.69
N ASN A 214 -3.71 5.99 -40.38
CA ASN A 214 -2.74 6.66 -39.54
C ASN A 214 -2.65 5.89 -38.23
N GLY A 215 -1.51 5.21 -38.05
CA GLY A 215 -1.20 4.48 -36.85
C GLY A 215 -1.00 5.43 -35.66
N ASN A 216 -1.60 5.08 -34.54
CA ASN A 216 -0.94 5.27 -33.25
C ASN A 216 -1.35 4.13 -32.33
N GLY A 217 -0.47 3.12 -32.26
CA GLY A 217 -0.53 2.09 -31.23
C GLY A 217 -0.02 2.67 -29.92
N GLY A 218 -0.80 2.54 -28.85
CA GLY A 218 -0.44 3.06 -27.54
C GLY A 218 -1.48 2.72 -26.48
N VAL A 219 -1.50 1.45 -26.11
CA VAL A 219 -2.00 0.82 -24.86
C VAL A 219 -3.16 1.54 -24.15
N THR A 220 -4.37 1.01 -24.34
CA THR A 220 -5.45 1.15 -23.36
C THR A 220 -5.04 0.39 -22.08
N PRO A 221 -4.86 1.03 -20.92
CA PRO A 221 -4.85 0.27 -19.68
C PRO A 221 -6.28 -0.27 -19.46
N PRO A 222 -6.44 -1.54 -19.06
CA PRO A 222 -7.75 -2.14 -18.91
C PRO A 222 -8.48 -1.44 -17.76
N ARG A 223 -9.62 -0.81 -18.06
CA ARG A 223 -10.65 -0.58 -17.04
C ARG A 223 -11.07 -1.95 -16.53
N THR A 224 -10.83 -2.23 -15.25
CA THR A 224 -11.47 -3.38 -14.59
C THR A 224 -12.45 -2.89 -13.54
N PRO A 225 -13.72 -2.63 -13.90
CA PRO A 225 -14.81 -2.65 -12.93
C PRO A 225 -15.04 -4.12 -12.53
N GLY A 226 -14.79 -4.50 -11.26
CA GLY A 226 -15.13 -5.87 -10.84
C GLY A 226 -14.51 -6.51 -9.59
N PHE A 227 -13.71 -5.83 -8.76
CA PHE A 227 -13.07 -6.53 -7.62
C PHE A 227 -13.96 -6.66 -6.35
N GLU A 228 -15.01 -5.87 -6.21
CA GLU A 228 -15.85 -5.93 -5.01
C GLU A 228 -16.94 -7.02 -5.10
N ALA A 229 -17.41 -7.36 -6.30
CA ALA A 229 -18.48 -8.36 -6.48
C ALA A 229 -17.95 -9.81 -6.52
N LEU A 230 -16.75 -10.05 -7.06
CA LEU A 230 -16.22 -11.42 -7.21
C LEU A 230 -15.70 -12.00 -5.88
N VAL A 231 -15.17 -11.16 -4.98
CA VAL A 231 -14.72 -11.60 -3.65
C VAL A 231 -15.93 -11.97 -2.77
N PHE A 232 -17.04 -11.22 -2.86
CA PHE A 232 -18.28 -11.54 -2.14
C PHE A 232 -18.97 -12.80 -2.69
N ILE A 233 -19.02 -12.99 -4.02
CA ILE A 233 -19.64 -14.18 -4.63
C ILE A 233 -18.80 -15.46 -4.38
N ALA A 234 -17.46 -15.37 -4.40
CA ALA A 234 -16.59 -16.50 -4.06
C ALA A 234 -16.69 -16.88 -2.57
N ALA A 235 -16.81 -15.89 -1.67
CA ALA A 235 -16.97 -16.13 -0.23
C ALA A 235 -18.34 -16.76 0.12
N VAL A 236 -19.44 -16.32 -0.52
CA VAL A 236 -20.77 -16.89 -0.32
C VAL A 236 -20.90 -18.29 -0.97
N GLY A 237 -20.29 -18.49 -2.13
CA GLY A 237 -20.26 -19.79 -2.82
C GLY A 237 -19.50 -20.88 -2.06
N ALA A 238 -18.30 -20.56 -1.54
CA ALA A 238 -17.51 -21.49 -0.72
C ALA A 238 -18.22 -21.84 0.60
N SER A 239 -18.92 -20.87 1.20
CA SER A 239 -19.71 -21.06 2.43
C SER A 239 -20.89 -22.03 2.22
N PHE A 240 -21.59 -21.95 1.08
CA PHE A 240 -22.71 -22.85 0.78
C PHE A 240 -22.28 -24.31 0.51
N ILE A 241 -21.12 -24.50 -0.12
CA ILE A 241 -20.54 -25.83 -0.40
C ILE A 241 -20.07 -26.50 0.91
N LEU A 242 -19.49 -25.74 1.83
CA LEU A 242 -19.05 -26.24 3.13
C LEU A 242 -20.23 -26.57 4.07
N LEU A 243 -21.34 -25.83 3.99
CA LEU A 243 -22.55 -26.12 4.79
C LEU A 243 -23.33 -27.35 4.30
N LYS A 244 -23.35 -27.64 2.98
CA LYS A 244 -24.05 -28.82 2.44
C LYS A 244 -23.34 -30.14 2.79
N ARG A 245 -22.03 -30.13 2.99
CA ARG A 245 -21.24 -31.33 3.36
C ARG A 245 -21.42 -31.79 4.81
N ARG A 246 -21.97 -30.94 5.68
CA ARG A 246 -22.25 -31.27 7.10
C ARG A 246 -23.63 -31.87 7.37
N ARG A 247 -24.51 -32.01 6.37
CA ARG A 247 -25.86 -32.60 6.55
C ARG A 247 -26.00 -34.06 6.08
N HIS A 248 -24.92 -34.69 5.63
CA HIS A 248 -24.89 -36.12 5.25
C HIS A 248 -23.79 -36.92 5.95
N GLN A 249 -23.42 -36.50 7.17
CA GLN A 249 -22.69 -37.34 8.12
C GLN A 249 -23.50 -37.47 9.40
#